data_AF-A0A0C9TEJ2-F1
#
_entry.id   AF-A0A0C9TEJ2-F1
#
_cell.length_a   1.000
_cell.length_b   1.000
_cell.length_c   1.000
_cell.angle_alpha   90.00
_cell.angle_beta   90.00
_cell.angle_gamma   90.00
#
_symmetry.space_group_name_H-M   'P 1'
#
loop_
_entity.id
_entity.type
_entity.pdbx_description
1 polymer ?
#
loop_
_entity_poly.entity_id
_entity_poly.type
_entity_poly.pdbx_seq_one_letter_code
_entity_poly.pdbx_strand_id
1 'polypeptide(L)'
;LANNLQGKYKRGVGMALQTTVGTFGGVIGSNIFRTQDSPRYLLGHGLAIMFISIGLITLAITVLAYKRINAQLDLEELVERQERYMGDPAPSFRYTL
;
A
#
# COMPACT_ATOMS: atom_id res chain seq x y z
N LEU A 1 6.14 -3.22 0.46
CA LEU A 1 5.41 -2.94 -0.82
C LEU A 1 5.89 -3.78 -2.02
N ALA A 2 7.11 -4.34 -1.97
CA ALA A 2 7.72 -5.10 -3.06
C ALA A 2 7.11 -6.49 -3.35
N ASN A 3 6.02 -6.91 -2.69
CA ASN A 3 5.28 -8.14 -3.07
C ASN A 3 3.80 -7.94 -3.48
N ASN A 4 3.20 -6.75 -3.31
CA ASN A 4 1.77 -6.49 -3.55
C ASN A 4 1.37 -5.72 -4.85
N LEU A 5 2.26 -5.57 -5.85
CA LEU A 5 1.98 -4.91 -7.12
C LEU A 5 2.30 -5.85 -8.29
N GLN A 6 1.32 -6.17 -9.13
CA GLN A 6 1.54 -6.89 -10.38
C GLN A 6 2.24 -5.99 -11.41
N GLY A 7 3.31 -6.51 -12.01
CA GLY A 7 4.09 -5.85 -13.07
C GLY A 7 5.35 -5.14 -12.56
N LYS A 8 6.52 -5.57 -13.05
CA LYS A 8 7.85 -5.06 -12.68
C LYS A 8 7.98 -3.53 -12.84
N TYR A 9 7.38 -2.97 -13.89
CA TYR A 9 7.39 -1.53 -14.17
C TYR A 9 6.61 -0.71 -13.14
N LYS A 10 5.39 -1.12 -12.78
CA LYS A 10 4.55 -0.41 -11.80
C LYS A 10 5.20 -0.42 -10.41
N ARG A 11 5.87 -1.52 -10.04
CA ARG A 11 6.66 -1.62 -8.80
C ARG A 11 7.83 -0.65 -8.78
N GLY A 12 8.61 -0.62 -9.85
CA GLY A 12 9.79 0.24 -9.97
C GLY A 12 9.42 1.72 -9.82
N VAL A 13 8.40 2.17 -10.55
CA VAL A 13 7.91 3.56 -10.49
C VAL A 13 7.37 3.89 -9.10
N GLY A 14 6.59 2.99 -8.49
CA GLY A 14 6.07 3.19 -7.13
C GLY A 14 7.17 3.33 -6.08
N MET A 15 8.24 2.52 -6.16
CA MET A 15 9.36 2.61 -5.23
C MET A 15 10.20 3.88 -5.45
N ALA A 16 10.40 4.28 -6.71
CA ALA A 16 11.11 5.52 -7.02
C ALA A 16 10.36 6.76 -6.49
N LEU A 17 9.04 6.82 -6.68
CA LEU A 17 8.21 7.90 -6.14
C LEU A 17 8.23 7.93 -4.61
N GLN A 18 8.10 6.78 -3.96
CA GLN A 18 8.16 6.69 -2.49
C GLN A 18 9.51 7.18 -1.94
N THR A 19 10.62 6.77 -2.57
CA THR A 19 11.97 7.16 -2.16
C THR A 19 12.20 8.66 -2.35
N THR A 20 11.69 9.21 -3.45
CA THR A 20 11.78 10.64 -3.78
C THR A 20 11.03 11.46 -2.73
N VAL A 21 9.79 11.10 -2.40
CA VAL A 21 9.00 11.77 -1.36
C VAL A 21 9.66 11.66 0.02
N GLY A 22 10.22 10.50 0.37
CA GLY A 22 10.93 10.30 1.63
C GLY A 22 12.15 11.22 1.79
N THR A 23 12.92 11.40 0.70
CA THR A 23 14.10 12.28 0.71
C THR A 23 13.71 13.75 0.88
N PHE A 24 12.63 14.20 0.23
CA PHE A 24 12.10 15.56 0.43
C PHE A 24 11.68 15.82 1.87
N GLY A 25 11.07 14.85 2.55
CA GLY A 25 10.76 14.95 3.98
C GLY A 25 11.99 15.22 4.84
N GLY A 26 13.12 14.58 4.53
CA GLY A 26 14.40 14.78 5.23
C GLY A 26 14.98 16.19 5.01
N VAL A 27 14.93 16.71 3.79
CA VAL A 27 15.42 18.07 3.44
C VAL A 27 14.58 19.16 4.09
N ILE A 28 13.26 18.97 4.15
CA ILE A 28 12.36 19.86 4.87
C ILE A 28 12.67 19.75 6.38
N GLY A 29 12.78 18.52 6.88
CA GLY A 29 13.19 18.15 8.24
C GLY A 29 14.40 18.94 8.76
N SER A 30 15.48 18.97 7.97
CA SER A 30 16.74 19.62 8.33
C SER A 30 16.68 21.15 8.39
N ASN A 31 15.69 21.76 7.72
CA ASN A 31 15.55 23.23 7.63
C ASN A 31 14.43 23.81 8.52
N ILE A 32 13.80 22.97 9.34
CA ILE A 32 12.68 23.35 10.20
C ILE A 32 13.12 24.12 11.44
N PHE A 33 14.27 23.78 12.03
CA PHE A 33 14.77 24.46 13.22
C PHE A 33 15.55 25.71 12.84
N ARG A 34 14.81 26.76 12.48
CA ARG A 34 15.40 28.08 12.20
C ARG A 34 15.70 28.79 13.51
N THR A 35 16.87 29.42 13.59
CA THR A 35 17.31 30.25 14.73
C THR A 35 16.33 31.40 15.03
N GLN A 36 15.50 31.77 14.07
CA GLN A 36 14.49 32.83 14.15
C GLN A 36 13.31 32.50 15.08
N ASP A 37 13.02 31.21 15.34
CA ASP A 37 11.91 30.74 16.19
C ASP A 37 12.35 30.34 17.61
N SER A 38 13.57 30.70 17.99
CA SER A 38 14.09 30.53 19.35
C SER A 38 13.29 31.37 20.35
N PRO A 39 12.96 30.88 21.57
CA PRO A 39 13.42 29.64 22.20
C PRO A 39 12.41 28.48 22.18
N ARG A 40 11.17 28.70 21.70
CA ARG A 40 10.07 27.72 21.82
C ARG A 40 9.90 26.82 20.59
N TYR A 41 10.47 27.16 19.43
CA TYR A 41 10.49 26.34 18.20
C TYR A 41 9.13 25.66 17.88
N LEU A 42 8.02 26.40 18.01
CA LEU A 42 6.67 25.85 17.88
C LEU A 42 6.40 25.27 16.48
N LEU A 43 6.97 25.90 15.45
CA LEU A 43 6.84 25.43 14.07
C LEU A 43 7.44 24.04 13.88
N GLY A 44 8.54 23.72 14.57
CA GLY A 44 9.18 22.41 14.44
C GLY A 44 8.39 21.28 15.10
N HIS A 45 7.87 21.52 16.30
CA HIS A 45 7.00 20.55 16.96
C HIS A 45 5.67 20.38 16.20
N GLY A 46 5.09 21.47 15.70
CA GLY A 46 3.86 21.41 14.90
C GLY A 46 4.03 20.59 13.62
N LEU A 47 5.14 20.78 12.91
CA LEU A 47 5.39 20.01 11.68
C LEU A 47 5.64 18.53 11.95
N ALA A 48 6.36 18.19 13.04
CA ALA A 48 6.58 16.81 13.43
C ALA A 48 5.26 16.08 13.73
N ILE A 49 4.38 16.71 14.52
CA ILE A 49 3.06 16.15 14.86
C ILE A 49 2.19 16.02 13.60
N MET A 50 2.25 16.99 12.69
CA MET A 50 1.52 16.96 11.42
C MET A 50 1.96 15.78 10.54
N PHE A 51 3.26 15.54 10.37
CA PHE A 51 3.74 14.39 9.59
C PHE A 51 3.38 13.04 10.23
N ILE A 52 3.48 12.92 11.56
CA ILE A 52 3.10 11.69 12.28
C ILE A 52 1.60 11.40 12.10
N SER A 53 0.75 12.42 12.27
CA SER A 53 -0.71 12.27 12.14
C SER A 53 -1.13 11.92 10.71
N ILE A 54 -0.54 12.54 9.68
CA ILE A 54 -0.77 12.15 8.27
C ILE A 54 -0.34 10.70 8.03
N GLY A 55 0.80 10.28 8.59
CA GLY A 55 1.27 8.90 8.49
C GLY A 55 0.28 7.90 9.07
N LEU A 56 -0.26 8.19 10.26
CA LEU A 56 -1.28 7.36 10.92
C LEU A 56 -2.58 7.26 10.11
N ILE A 57 -3.07 8.39 9.58
CA ILE A 57 -4.28 8.43 8.74
C ILE A 57 -4.06 7.60 7.46
N THR A 58 -2.91 7.79 6.81
CA THR A 58 -2.56 7.08 5.57
C THR A 58 -2.47 5.57 5.81
N LEU A 59 -1.90 5.15 6.94
CA LEU A 59 -1.86 3.74 7.34
C LEU A 59 -3.27 3.17 7.50
N ALA A 60 -4.16 3.87 8.22
CA ALA A 60 -5.53 3.42 8.42
C ALA A 60 -6.29 3.26 7.10
N ILE A 61 -6.19 4.24 6.20
CA ILE A 61 -6.78 4.18 4.86
C ILE A 61 -6.24 2.98 4.08
N THR A 62 -4.92 2.78 4.11
CA THR A 62 -4.26 1.68 3.40
C THR A 62 -4.75 0.32 3.88
N VAL A 63 -4.86 0.12 5.20
CA VAL A 63 -5.38 -1.13 5.79
C VAL A 63 -6.82 -1.38 5.36
N LEU A 64 -7.68 -0.35 5.37
CA LEU A 64 -9.07 -0.48 4.93
C LEU A 64 -9.18 -0.81 3.44
N ALA A 65 -8.37 -0.16 2.60
CA ALA A 65 -8.31 -0.42 1.16
C ALA A 65 -7.90 -1.87 0.88
N TYR A 66 -6.82 -2.36 1.51
CA TYR A 66 -6.38 -3.75 1.36
C TYR A 66 -7.44 -4.74 1.86
N LYS A 67 -8.10 -4.47 2.99
CA LYS A 67 -9.19 -5.33 3.48
C LYS A 67 -10.35 -5.42 2.49
N ARG A 68 -10.73 -4.31 1.84
CA ARG A 68 -11.80 -4.32 0.83
C ARG A 68 -11.39 -5.08 -0.43
N ILE A 69 -10.17 -4.87 -0.91
CA ILE A 69 -9.66 -5.53 -2.11
C ILE A 69 -9.56 -7.04 -1.87
N ASN A 70 -8.97 -7.47 -0.75
CA ASN A 70 -8.89 -8.90 -0.42
C ASN A 70 -10.28 -9.53 -0.25
N ALA A 71 -11.25 -8.84 0.36
CA ALA A 71 -12.60 -9.40 0.50
C ALA A 71 -13.31 -9.62 -0.85
N GLN A 72 -13.00 -8.80 -1.87
CA GLN A 72 -13.53 -8.99 -3.22
C GLN A 72 -12.86 -10.18 -3.93
N LEU A 73 -11.53 -10.29 -3.81
CA LEU A 73 -10.76 -11.42 -4.35
C LEU A 73 -11.16 -12.75 -3.71
N ASP A 74 -11.34 -12.78 -2.38
CA ASP A 74 -11.79 -13.98 -1.66
C ASP A 74 -13.18 -14.41 -2.14
N LEU A 75 -14.07 -13.47 -2.45
CA LEU A 75 -15.40 -13.78 -2.97
C LEU A 75 -15.34 -14.34 -4.40
N GLU A 76 -14.55 -13.72 -5.28
CA GLU A 76 -14.32 -14.23 -6.65
C GLU A 76 -13.71 -15.64 -6.63
N GLU A 77 -12.71 -15.89 -5.78
CA GLU A 77 -12.09 -17.21 -5.65
C GLU A 77 -13.10 -18.26 -5.13
N LEU A 78 -13.99 -17.89 -4.21
CA LEU A 78 -15.06 -18.76 -3.74
C LEU A 78 -16.10 -19.06 -4.82
N VAL A 79 -16.45 -18.09 -5.67
CA VAL A 79 -17.36 -18.30 -6.81
C VAL A 79 -16.71 -19.20 -7.86
N GLU A 80 -15.46 -18.96 -8.26
CA GLU A 80 -14.73 -19.83 -9.19
C GLU A 80 -14.56 -21.25 -8.64
N ARG A 81 -14.35 -21.38 -7.33
CA ARG A 81 -14.27 -22.69 -6.67
C ARG A 81 -15.64 -23.37 -6.69
N GLN A 82 -16.72 -22.68 -6.37
CA GLN A 82 -18.08 -23.23 -6.46
C GLN A 82 -18.44 -23.64 -7.89
N GLU A 83 -18.12 -22.83 -8.91
CA GLU A 83 -18.34 -23.19 -10.31
C GLU A 83 -17.51 -24.42 -10.74
N ARG A 84 -16.28 -24.60 -10.23
CA ARG A 84 -15.52 -25.84 -10.42
C ARG A 84 -16.12 -27.07 -9.73
N TYR A 85 -16.84 -26.90 -8.62
CA TYR A 85 -17.54 -27.99 -7.92
C TYR A 85 -18.94 -28.27 -8.50
N MET A 86 -19.58 -27.27 -9.11
CA MET A 86 -20.93 -27.34 -9.71
C MET A 86 -20.91 -27.54 -11.24
N GLY A 87 -19.77 -27.34 -11.88
CA GLY A 87 -19.53 -27.67 -13.28
C GLY A 87 -19.34 -29.18 -13.42
N ASP A 88 -20.43 -29.82 -13.86
CA ASP A 88 -20.62 -31.19 -14.32
C ASP A 88 -19.45 -32.18 -14.19
N PRO A 89 -19.68 -33.43 -13.72
CA PRO A 89 -18.69 -34.48 -13.81
C PRO A 89 -18.32 -34.68 -15.29
N ALA A 90 -17.20 -34.08 -15.70
CA ALA A 90 -16.63 -34.29 -17.02
C ALA A 90 -16.48 -35.81 -17.19
N PRO A 91 -17.10 -36.43 -18.22
CA PRO A 91 -16.94 -37.85 -18.47
C PRO A 91 -15.46 -38.09 -18.71
N SER A 92 -14.86 -38.81 -17.75
CA SER A 92 -13.50 -39.30 -17.76
C SER A 92 -13.19 -40.01 -19.08
N PHE A 93 -12.48 -39.36 -20.01
CA PHE A 93 -11.94 -40.06 -21.18
C PHE A 93 -10.74 -39.35 -21.83
N ARG A 94 -9.51 -39.80 -21.52
CA ARG A 94 -8.55 -40.46 -22.44
C ARG A 94 -7.11 -40.39 -21.92
N TYR A 95 -6.52 -41.56 -21.70
CA TYR A 95 -5.18 -41.87 -22.19
C TYR A 95 -5.28 -43.14 -23.04
N THR A 96 -4.83 -43.07 -24.28
CA THR A 96 -4.48 -44.25 -25.07
C THR A 96 -3.34 -43.84 -26.00
N LEU A 97 -2.19 -44.44 -25.72
CA LEU A 97 -0.88 -44.47 -26.39
C LEU A 97 -0.50 -43.27 -27.27
#